data_AF-A0A7C5W2Z6-F1
#
_entry.id   AF-A0A7C5W2Z6-F1
#
_cell.length_a   1.000
_cell.length_b   1.000
_cell.length_c   1.000
_cell.angle_alpha   90.00
_cell.angle_beta   90.00
_cell.angle_gamma   90.00
#
_symmetry.space_group_name_H-M   'P 1'
#
loop_
_entity.id
_entity.type
_entity.pdbx_description
1 polymer ?
#
loop_
_entity_poly.entity_id
_entity_poly.type
_entity_poly.pdbx_seq_one_letter_code
_entity_poly.pdbx_strand_id
1 'polypeptide(L)'
;MPKLIPSKKFLEDIEVFRTNQVLRKKIAKALNLLEKNPLHPGLNLERIVNDPTAWSVRVDRRYRISFDLANILPSGSPDWSADVLLLRVLDHDDLYKHPR
;
A
#
# COMPACT_ATOMS: atom_id res chain seq x y z
N MET A 1 4.17 -12.77 -9.98
CA MET A 1 3.87 -11.97 -8.78
C MET A 1 3.86 -10.52 -9.22
N PRO A 2 2.87 -9.72 -8.79
CA PRO A 2 2.76 -8.31 -9.16
C PRO A 2 4.03 -7.56 -8.75
N LYS A 3 4.58 -6.73 -9.64
CA LYS A 3 5.73 -5.91 -9.27
C LYS A 3 5.25 -4.73 -8.43
N LEU A 4 5.99 -4.41 -7.39
CA LEU A 4 5.75 -3.22 -6.59
C LEU A 4 6.58 -2.06 -7.14
N ILE A 5 5.90 -1.01 -7.63
CA ILE A 5 6.52 0.16 -8.23
C ILE A 5 6.35 1.32 -7.25
N PRO A 6 7.42 1.85 -6.64
CA PRO A 6 7.31 2.96 -5.70
C PRO A 6 7.11 4.30 -6.41
N SER A 7 6.18 5.12 -5.92
CA SER A 7 6.09 6.53 -6.29
C SER A 7 7.20 7.36 -5.63
N LYS A 8 7.41 8.58 -6.12
CA LYS A 8 8.35 9.53 -5.49
C LYS A 8 7.97 9.83 -4.04
N LYS A 9 6.71 10.10 -3.75
CA LYS A 9 6.24 10.40 -2.39
C LYS A 9 6.33 9.19 -1.47
N PHE A 10 6.11 7.97 -1.99
CA PHE A 10 6.34 6.75 -1.21
C PHE A 10 7.79 6.69 -0.74
N LEU A 11 8.76 6.97 -1.63
CA LEU A 11 10.17 6.99 -1.26
C LEU A 11 10.47 8.08 -0.22
N GLU A 12 9.89 9.27 -0.38
CA GLU A 12 10.00 10.36 0.61
C GLU A 12 9.45 9.95 1.99
N ASP A 13 8.28 9.30 2.03
CA ASP A 13 7.68 8.80 3.28
C ASP A 13 8.56 7.72 3.94
N ILE A 14 9.17 6.82 3.15
CA ILE A 14 10.07 5.78 3.67
C ILE A 14 11.31 6.37 4.33
N GLU A 15 11.86 7.46 3.80
CA GLU A 15 13.04 8.12 4.38
C GLU A 15 12.78 8.66 5.80
N VAL A 16 11.54 9.04 6.12
CA VAL A 16 11.14 9.42 7.49
C VAL A 16 11.40 8.28 8.49
N PHE A 17 11.27 7.03 8.04
CA PHE A 17 11.45 5.84 8.86
C PHE A 17 12.87 5.27 8.82
N ARG A 18 13.83 5.92 8.15
CA ARG A 18 15.19 5.41 7.90
C ARG A 18 15.88 4.88 9.17
N THR A 19 15.74 5.60 10.28
CA THR A 19 16.33 5.25 11.59
C THR A 19 15.45 4.33 12.44
N ASN A 20 14.17 4.15 12.10
CA ASN A 20 13.23 3.31 12.84
C ASN A 20 13.26 1.87 12.31
N GLN A 21 14.20 1.07 12.82
CA GLN A 21 14.41 -0.31 12.38
C GLN A 21 13.16 -1.19 12.56
N VAL A 22 12.38 -0.98 13.61
CA VAL A 22 11.17 -1.77 13.90
C VAL A 22 10.12 -1.51 12.82
N LEU A 23 9.85 -0.25 12.51
CA LEU A 23 8.84 0.10 11.52
C LEU A 23 9.28 -0.30 10.10
N ARG A 24 10.56 -0.14 9.76
CA ARG A 24 11.11 -0.64 8.49
C ARG A 24 10.89 -2.13 8.29
N LYS A 25 11.10 -2.96 9.33
CA LYS A 25 10.83 -4.41 9.27
C LYS A 25 9.35 -4.70 9.04
N LYS A 26 8.45 -3.95 9.69
CA LYS A 26 6.99 -4.09 9.47
C LYS A 26 6.58 -3.71 8.06
N ILE A 27 7.11 -2.59 7.53
CA ILE A 27 6.86 -2.15 6.15
C ILE A 27 7.35 -3.22 5.17
N ALA A 28 8.60 -3.69 5.32
CA ALA A 28 9.14 -4.75 4.46
C ALA A 28 8.30 -6.04 4.50
N LYS A 29 7.80 -6.43 5.68
CA LYS A 29 6.88 -7.56 5.82
C LYS A 29 5.59 -7.33 5.05
N ALA A 30 4.97 -6.16 5.17
CA ALA A 30 3.75 -5.81 4.45
C ALA A 30 3.97 -5.82 2.93
N LEU A 31 5.06 -5.23 2.45
CA LEU A 31 5.42 -5.25 1.02
C LEU A 31 5.63 -6.67 0.50
N ASN A 32 6.39 -7.51 1.21
CA ASN A 32 6.60 -8.90 0.80
C ASN A 32 5.29 -9.72 0.83
N LEU A 33 4.36 -9.43 1.73
CA LEU A 33 3.02 -10.04 1.69
C LEU A 33 2.22 -9.55 0.49
N LEU A 34 2.23 -8.24 0.21
CA LEU A 34 1.53 -7.64 -0.91
C LEU A 34 2.03 -8.19 -2.25
N GLU A 35 3.34 -8.33 -2.43
CA GLU A 35 3.95 -8.91 -3.63
C GLU A 35 3.59 -10.40 -3.80
N LYS A 36 3.51 -11.16 -2.70
CA LYS A 36 3.27 -12.60 -2.75
C LYS A 36 1.79 -12.97 -2.85
N ASN A 37 0.95 -12.26 -2.11
CA ASN A 37 -0.48 -12.48 -1.99
C ASN A 37 -1.17 -11.17 -1.52
N PRO A 38 -1.61 -10.32 -2.46
CA PRO A 38 -2.32 -9.09 -2.14
C PRO A 38 -3.57 -9.26 -1.28
N LEU A 39 -4.18 -10.45 -1.32
CA LEU A 39 -5.39 -10.81 -0.56
C LEU A 39 -5.08 -11.51 0.77
N HIS A 40 -3.82 -11.49 1.22
CA HIS A 40 -3.45 -12.11 2.48
C HIS A 40 -4.18 -11.43 3.66
N PRO A 41 -4.86 -12.18 4.56
CA PRO A 41 -5.73 -11.60 5.59
C PRO A 41 -4.99 -10.66 6.55
N GLY A 42 -3.70 -10.92 6.81
CA GLY A 42 -2.86 -10.05 7.63
C GLY A 42 -2.61 -8.65 7.06
N LEU A 43 -2.88 -8.42 5.77
CA LEU A 43 -2.78 -7.11 5.14
C LEU A 43 -3.97 -6.21 5.47
N ASN A 44 -5.12 -6.75 5.90
CA ASN A 44 -6.37 -6.00 6.09
C ASN A 44 -6.60 -5.01 4.94
N LEU A 45 -6.71 -5.57 3.73
CA LEU A 45 -6.91 -4.82 2.51
C LEU A 45 -8.23 -4.06 2.56
N GLU A 46 -8.17 -2.74 2.35
CA GLU A 46 -9.33 -1.85 2.42
C GLU A 46 -9.31 -0.90 1.21
N ARG A 47 -10.46 -0.63 0.60
CA ARG A 47 -10.59 0.39 -0.44
C ARG A 47 -10.66 1.76 0.21
N ILE A 48 -9.91 2.74 -0.30
CA ILE A 48 -9.90 4.09 0.28
C ILE A 48 -11.21 4.79 -0.10
N VAL A 49 -12.02 5.14 0.90
CA VAL A 49 -13.36 5.72 0.66
C VAL A 49 -13.30 7.05 -0.09
N ASN A 50 -12.30 7.88 0.22
CA ASN A 50 -12.13 9.21 -0.38
C ASN A 50 -11.42 9.18 -1.74
N ASP A 51 -10.86 8.03 -2.15
CA ASP A 51 -10.22 7.84 -3.45
C ASP A 51 -10.51 6.42 -3.94
N PRO A 52 -11.62 6.23 -4.69
CA PRO A 52 -12.09 4.90 -5.04
C PRO A 52 -11.16 4.15 -6.00
N THR A 53 -10.15 4.79 -6.59
CA THR A 53 -9.15 4.04 -7.40
C THR A 53 -8.08 3.40 -6.53
N ALA A 54 -7.86 3.94 -5.34
CA ALA A 54 -6.78 3.55 -4.44
C ALA A 54 -7.22 2.56 -3.36
N TRP A 55 -6.25 1.76 -2.95
CA TRP A 55 -6.38 0.73 -1.93
C TRP A 55 -5.38 1.00 -0.81
N SER A 56 -5.64 0.43 0.36
CA SER A 56 -4.74 0.50 1.50
C SER A 56 -4.52 -0.87 2.13
N VAL A 57 -3.32 -1.08 2.63
CA VAL A 57 -2.96 -2.24 3.46
C VAL A 57 -2.29 -1.82 4.76
N ARG A 58 -2.49 -2.64 5.77
CA ARG A 58 -1.99 -2.46 7.13
C ARG A 58 -0.51 -2.80 7.25
N VAL A 59 0.27 -1.84 7.74
CA VAL A 59 1.62 -2.06 8.25
C VAL A 59 1.56 -2.41 9.73
N ASP A 60 0.85 -1.60 10.51
CA ASP A 60 0.50 -1.88 11.90
C ASP A 60 -0.78 -1.12 12.32
N ARG A 61 -1.05 -1.00 13.63
CA ARG A 61 -2.25 -0.29 14.08
C ARG A 61 -2.31 1.17 13.63
N ARG A 62 -1.16 1.83 13.49
CA ARG A 62 -1.06 3.25 13.15
C ARG A 62 -0.85 3.47 11.66
N TYR A 63 0.05 2.73 11.03
CA TYR A 63 0.51 3.01 9.66
C TYR A 63 -0.15 2.13 8.59
N ARG A 64 -0.31 2.71 7.41
CA ARG A 64 -0.88 2.09 6.21
C ARG A 64 0.01 2.40 5.00
N ILE A 65 -0.01 1.51 4.02
CA ILE A 65 0.51 1.77 2.68
C ILE A 65 -0.70 1.97 1.77
N SER A 66 -0.77 3.08 1.03
CA SER A 66 -1.71 3.22 -0.07
C SER A 66 -1.07 2.80 -1.39
N PHE A 67 -1.88 2.27 -2.30
CA PHE A 67 -1.43 1.87 -3.63
C PHE A 67 -2.58 1.88 -4.65
N ASP A 68 -2.23 1.96 -5.92
CA ASP A 68 -3.12 1.70 -7.05
C ASP A 68 -2.75 0.38 -7.71
N LEU A 69 -3.73 -0.24 -8.38
CA LEU A 69 -3.50 -1.35 -9.29
C LEU A 69 -3.32 -0.81 -10.70
N ALA A 70 -2.32 -1.31 -11.42
CA ALA A 70 -2.04 -0.87 -12.78
C ALA A 70 -3.16 -1.22 -13.77
N ASN A 71 -4.01 -2.19 -13.42
CA ASN A 71 -5.10 -2.64 -14.28
C ASN A 71 -6.38 -2.95 -13.50
N ILE A 72 -7.50 -2.79 -14.19
CA ILE A 72 -8.83 -3.21 -13.73
C ILE A 72 -9.34 -4.19 -14.79
N LEU A 73 -9.92 -5.31 -14.34
CA LEU A 73 -10.49 -6.30 -15.24
C LEU A 73 -11.69 -5.71 -16.00
N PRO A 74 -12.03 -6.23 -17.20
CA PRO A 74 -13.20 -5.77 -17.94
C PRO A 74 -14.53 -5.84 -17.16
N SER A 75 -14.60 -6.69 -16.13
CA SER A 75 -15.74 -6.80 -15.22
C SER A 75 -15.87 -5.62 -14.23
N GLY A 76 -14.91 -4.69 -14.22
CA GLY A 76 -14.79 -3.64 -13.21
C GLY A 76 -14.15 -4.10 -11.89
N SER A 77 -13.71 -5.36 -11.82
CA SER A 77 -13.06 -5.92 -10.64
C SER A 77 -11.55 -5.60 -10.64
N PRO A 78 -10.91 -5.45 -9.47
CA PRO A 78 -9.48 -5.16 -9.41
C PRO A 78 -8.66 -6.35 -9.89
N ASP A 79 -7.65 -6.11 -10.74
CA ASP A 79 -6.71 -7.14 -11.17
C ASP A 79 -5.55 -7.26 -10.17
N TRP A 80 -5.69 -8.16 -9.20
CA TRP A 80 -4.67 -8.42 -8.18
C TRP A 80 -3.40 -9.10 -8.70
N SER A 81 -3.39 -9.50 -9.98
CA SER A 81 -2.19 -10.04 -10.63
C SER A 81 -1.36 -8.96 -11.33
N ALA A 82 -1.95 -7.78 -11.56
CA ALA A 82 -1.30 -6.64 -12.18
C ALA A 82 -0.30 -5.95 -11.25
N ASP A 83 0.62 -5.19 -11.85
CA ASP A 83 1.59 -4.40 -11.09
C ASP A 83 0.90 -3.42 -10.13
N VAL A 84 1.55 -3.21 -8.99
CA VAL A 84 1.05 -2.38 -7.89
C VAL A 84 1.88 -1.11 -7.80
N LEU A 85 1.25 0.04 -7.95
CA LEU A 85 1.88 1.34 -7.78
C LEU A 85 1.75 1.78 -6.33
N LEU A 86 2.84 1.76 -5.57
CA LEU A 86 2.87 2.20 -4.17
C LEU A 86 2.82 3.73 -4.10
N LEU A 87 1.79 4.28 -3.46
CA LEU A 87 1.52 5.71 -3.45
C LEU A 87 2.17 6.38 -2.24
N ARG A 88 1.79 6.00 -1.01
CA ARG A 88 2.22 6.64 0.24
C ARG A 88 2.40 5.64 1.39
N VAL A 89 3.14 6.03 2.42
CA VAL A 89 3.14 5.37 3.74
C VAL A 89 2.82 6.40 4.82
N LEU A 90 1.61 6.36 5.34
CA LEU A 90 1.10 7.36 6.28
C LEU A 90 0.44 6.70 7.48
N ASP A 91 0.21 7.48 8.53
CA ASP A 91 -0.73 7.04 9.55
C ASP A 91 -2.18 7.05 9.01
N HIS A 92 -3.07 6.37 9.74
CA HIS A 92 -4.44 6.18 9.31
C HIS A 92 -5.14 7.50 8.94
N ASP A 93 -5.06 8.51 9.80
CA ASP A 93 -5.84 9.74 9.62
C ASP A 93 -5.27 10.58 8.48
N ASP A 94 -3.95 10.64 8.35
CA ASP A 94 -3.29 11.36 7.25
C ASP A 94 -3.50 10.66 5.91
N LEU A 95 -3.56 9.32 5.89
CA LEU A 95 -3.85 8.55 4.67
C LEU A 95 -5.22 8.94 4.07
N TYR A 96 -6.25 9.09 4.91
CA TYR A 96 -7.59 9.43 4.43
C TYR A 96 -7.75 10.90 4.03
N LYS A 97 -6.84 11.78 4.47
CA LYS A 97 -6.77 13.18 4.01
C LYS A 97 -5.94 13.33 2.73
N HIS A 98 -4.85 12.57 2.61
CA HIS A 98 -3.86 12.69 1.55
C HIS A 98 -3.40 11.32 1.02
N PRO A 99 -4.29 10.54 0.37
CA PRO A 99 -3.99 9.16 -0.04
C PRO A 99 -2.94 9.03 -1.15
N ARG A 100 -2.62 10.14 -1.85
CA ARG A 100 -1.70 10.22 -2.99
C ARG A 100 -0.51 11.16 -2.75
#